data_AF-A0A2S8GE38-F1
#
_entry.id   AF-A0A2S8GE38-F1
#
_cell.length_a   1.000
_cell.length_b   1.000
_cell.length_c   1.000
_cell.angle_alpha   90.00
_cell.angle_beta   90.00
_cell.angle_gamma   90.00
#
_symmetry.space_group_name_H-M   'P 1'
#
loop_
_entity.id
_entity.type
_entity.pdbx_description
1 polymer ?
#
loop_
_entity_poly.entity_id
_entity_poly.type
_entity_poly.pdbx_seq_one_letter_code
_entity_poly.pdbx_strand_id
1 'polypeptide(L)'
;MPELAEKSESAVNESGKSFRLRFSLLGMLVLITCIAAIFGYLGYYRPGQAIVSYQVATLPTKQFDALGIRFNTIEGSPYRWAEVSDFDLSTFTPEDNRTQQPFSVQETPISSWPIEAASYADSRFVNARAEDGRPMLGSEVSQFTGFMGTRKAGLNLQLRLELDVSHHYPDFSNAAKDYLPQLQTVEGKIFYEGRVPAGDLLFIAPIGNDVYHAVLVSARPVDKQSGTTTKPNP
;
A
#
# COMPACT_ATOMS: atom_id res chain seq x y z
N MET A 1 -52.63 0.63 -92.06
CA MET A 1 -51.23 0.13 -92.10
C MET A 1 -50.31 1.34 -92.09
N PRO A 2 -49.09 1.27 -91.53
CA PRO A 2 -48.57 0.72 -90.25
C PRO A 2 -48.15 1.90 -89.32
N GLU A 3 -47.72 1.76 -88.07
CA GLU A 3 -46.36 1.44 -87.58
C GLU A 3 -46.43 1.49 -86.03
N LEU A 4 -46.07 0.43 -85.33
CA LEU A 4 -44.77 0.13 -84.68
C LEU A 4 -44.78 0.42 -83.18
N ALA A 5 -44.21 -0.55 -82.48
CA ALA A 5 -44.14 -0.67 -81.03
C ALA A 5 -43.06 0.22 -80.44
N GLU A 6 -43.24 0.60 -79.18
CA GLU A 6 -42.12 0.59 -78.22
C GLU A 6 -42.68 0.43 -76.80
N LYS A 7 -42.59 -0.80 -76.29
CA LYS A 7 -42.57 -1.11 -74.85
C LYS A 7 -41.19 -0.72 -74.35
N SER A 8 -41.09 0.31 -73.51
CA SER A 8 -39.87 0.57 -72.75
C SER A 8 -39.88 -0.28 -71.48
N GLU A 9 -38.92 -1.19 -71.38
CA GLU A 9 -38.62 -1.91 -70.15
C GLU A 9 -37.17 -1.62 -69.72
N SER A 10 -37.04 -1.31 -68.43
CA SER A 10 -35.88 -1.53 -67.56
C SER A 10 -34.59 -0.71 -67.77
N ALA A 11 -34.21 0.01 -66.71
CA ALA A 11 -32.90 -0.14 -66.07
C ALA A 11 -32.86 0.70 -64.78
N VAL A 12 -33.43 0.19 -63.69
CA VAL A 12 -33.04 0.66 -62.35
C VAL A 12 -32.07 -0.37 -61.81
N ASN A 13 -30.80 0.02 -61.74
CA ASN A 13 -29.70 -0.75 -61.16
C ASN A 13 -30.02 -1.12 -59.70
N GLU A 14 -30.37 -2.39 -59.44
CA GLU A 14 -30.29 -2.96 -58.10
C GLU A 14 -28.83 -3.27 -57.76
N SER A 15 -28.06 -2.23 -57.40
CA SER A 15 -26.80 -2.37 -56.67
C SER A 15 -27.03 -2.07 -55.18
N GLY A 16 -28.05 -2.70 -54.61
CA GLY A 16 -28.27 -2.73 -53.17
C GLY A 16 -27.64 -4.00 -52.59
N LYS A 17 -26.31 -4.03 -52.41
CA LYS A 17 -25.69 -4.99 -51.49
C LYS A 17 -26.19 -4.69 -50.07
N SER A 18 -27.38 -5.20 -49.77
CA SER A 18 -27.91 -5.21 -48.42
C SER A 18 -27.00 -6.12 -47.59
N PHE A 19 -26.18 -5.49 -46.76
CA PHE A 19 -25.36 -6.14 -45.74
C PHE A 19 -26.31 -6.67 -44.65
N ARG A 20 -27.15 -7.66 -44.99
CA ARG A 20 -28.00 -8.35 -44.01
C ARG A 20 -27.09 -9.23 -43.17
N LEU A 21 -26.57 -8.69 -42.07
CA LEU A 21 -26.01 -9.51 -41.00
C LEU A 21 -27.11 -10.49 -40.55
N ARG A 22 -26.96 -11.76 -40.94
CA ARG A 22 -27.67 -12.87 -40.32
C ARG A 22 -27.06 -13.07 -38.94
N PHE A 23 -27.45 -12.24 -37.97
CA PHE A 23 -27.12 -12.49 -36.57
C PHE A 23 -27.86 -13.75 -36.14
N SER A 24 -27.13 -14.85 -35.91
CA SER A 24 -27.72 -15.99 -35.22
C SER A 24 -28.06 -15.54 -33.79
N LEU A 25 -29.20 -16.00 -33.27
CA LEU A 25 -29.65 -15.70 -31.91
C LEU A 25 -28.58 -16.09 -30.86
N LEU A 26 -27.81 -17.15 -31.17
CA LEU A 26 -26.63 -17.58 -30.43
C LEU A 26 -25.51 -16.51 -30.44
N GLY A 27 -25.19 -15.93 -31.59
CA GLY A 27 -24.19 -14.86 -31.71
C GLY A 27 -24.57 -13.59 -30.95
N MET A 28 -25.86 -13.25 -30.94
CA MET A 28 -26.39 -12.13 -30.14
C MET A 28 -26.30 -12.41 -28.63
N LEU A 29 -26.65 -13.62 -28.19
CA LEU A 29 -26.50 -14.03 -26.78
C LEU A 29 -25.04 -13.99 -26.33
N VAL A 30 -24.12 -14.53 -27.12
CA VAL A 30 -22.67 -14.49 -26.82
C VAL A 30 -22.18 -13.04 -26.71
N LEU A 31 -22.59 -12.17 -27.63
CA LEU A 31 -22.23 -10.75 -27.59
C LEU A 31 -22.75 -10.07 -26.30
N ILE A 32 -24.01 -10.30 -25.93
CA ILE A 32 -24.60 -9.75 -24.70
C ILE A 32 -23.87 -10.27 -23.47
N THR A 33 -23.55 -11.56 -23.39
CA THR A 33 -22.80 -12.14 -22.27
C THR A 33 -21.40 -11.55 -22.17
N CYS A 34 -20.68 -11.39 -23.29
CA CYS A 34 -19.37 -10.75 -23.31
C CYS A 34 -19.45 -9.30 -22.83
N ILE A 35 -20.43 -8.54 -23.31
CA ILE A 35 -20.66 -7.15 -22.89
C ILE A 35 -20.99 -7.09 -21.40
N ALA A 36 -21.91 -7.93 -20.92
CA ALA A 36 -22.28 -8.00 -19.50
C ALA A 36 -21.09 -8.41 -18.62
N ALA A 37 -20.23 -9.31 -19.07
CA ALA A 37 -19.00 -9.69 -18.37
C ALA A 37 -18.01 -8.53 -18.31
N ILE A 38 -17.82 -7.78 -19.40
CA ILE A 38 -16.96 -6.59 -19.44
C ILE A 38 -17.49 -5.50 -18.50
N PHE A 39 -18.78 -5.16 -18.58
CA PHE A 39 -19.38 -4.15 -17.71
C PHE A 39 -19.49 -4.60 -16.25
N GLY A 40 -19.71 -5.90 -16.01
CA GLY A 40 -19.65 -6.49 -14.68
C GLY A 40 -18.26 -6.38 -14.07
N TYR A 41 -17.22 -6.70 -14.84
CA TYR A 41 -15.81 -6.56 -14.44
C TYR A 41 -15.42 -5.10 -14.18
N LEU A 42 -15.78 -4.18 -15.10
CA LEU A 42 -15.54 -2.75 -14.95
C LEU A 42 -16.34 -2.14 -13.79
N GLY A 43 -17.54 -2.64 -13.51
CA GLY A 43 -18.39 -2.19 -12.41
C GLY A 43 -18.00 -2.77 -11.05
N TYR A 44 -17.29 -3.91 -11.04
CA TYR A 44 -16.80 -4.60 -9.84
C TYR A 44 -15.64 -3.84 -9.19
N TYR A 45 -14.76 -3.26 -10.01
CA TYR A 45 -13.64 -2.45 -9.55
C TYR A 45 -13.96 -0.97 -9.64
N ARG A 46 -14.05 -0.29 -8.49
CA ARG A 46 -14.31 1.16 -8.43
C ARG A 46 -13.18 1.87 -7.69
N PRO A 47 -12.90 3.14 -8.01
CA PRO A 47 -11.90 3.91 -7.29
C PRO A 47 -12.31 4.06 -5.81
N GLY A 48 -11.34 3.84 -4.93
CA GLY A 48 -11.41 4.11 -3.49
C GLY A 48 -10.41 5.19 -3.10
N GLN A 49 -10.59 5.77 -1.93
CA GLN A 49 -9.63 6.68 -1.29
C GLN A 49 -9.52 6.31 0.18
N ALA A 50 -8.31 6.43 0.73
CA ALA A 50 -8.03 6.26 2.15
C ALA A 50 -6.93 7.23 2.58
N ILE A 51 -6.89 7.55 3.87
CA ILE A 51 -5.72 8.16 4.50
C ILE A 51 -4.94 7.02 5.14
N VAL A 52 -3.66 6.94 4.82
CA VAL A 52 -2.73 6.02 5.48
C VAL A 52 -1.84 6.82 6.43
N SER A 53 -1.75 6.37 7.68
CA SER A 53 -0.78 6.90 8.64
C SER A 53 0.32 5.89 8.91
N TYR A 54 1.56 6.36 8.95
CA TYR A 54 2.73 5.58 9.30
C TYR A 54 3.26 5.97 10.66
N GLN A 55 3.61 4.96 11.45
CA GLN A 55 4.45 5.10 12.62
C GLN A 55 5.59 4.10 12.53
N VAL A 56 6.79 4.54 12.87
CA VAL A 56 7.97 3.69 12.94
C VAL A 56 8.39 3.59 14.39
N ALA A 57 8.98 2.48 14.80
CA ALA A 57 9.62 2.35 16.10
C ALA A 57 10.69 1.26 16.07
N THR A 58 11.48 1.25 17.14
CA THR A 58 12.47 0.21 17.40
C THR A 58 12.09 -0.44 18.73
N LEU A 59 11.75 -1.72 18.69
CA LEU A 59 11.12 -2.42 19.82
C LEU A 59 12.06 -3.48 20.40
N PRO A 60 12.19 -3.58 21.74
CA PRO A 60 12.92 -4.68 22.36
C PRO A 60 12.22 -6.03 22.09
N THR A 61 12.94 -7.00 21.55
CA THR A 61 12.43 -8.33 21.17
C THR A 61 11.74 -9.03 22.34
N LYS A 62 12.32 -8.96 23.55
CA LYS A 62 11.74 -9.61 24.74
C LYS A 62 10.37 -9.05 25.16
N GLN A 63 10.25 -7.73 25.18
CA GLN A 63 8.97 -7.08 25.54
C GLN A 63 7.91 -7.35 24.47
N PHE A 64 8.34 -7.35 23.21
CA PHE A 64 7.46 -7.54 22.06
C PHE A 64 6.97 -8.99 21.92
N ASP A 65 7.87 -9.97 21.99
CA ASP A 65 7.53 -11.39 21.85
C ASP A 65 6.60 -11.85 22.98
N ALA A 66 6.67 -11.23 24.16
CA ALA A 66 5.76 -11.49 25.29
C ALA A 66 4.29 -11.20 24.97
N LEU A 67 4.00 -10.40 23.93
CA LEU A 67 2.63 -10.10 23.49
C LEU A 67 2.00 -11.25 22.70
N GLY A 68 2.81 -12.23 22.25
CA GLY A 68 2.32 -13.43 21.56
C GLY A 68 1.63 -13.16 20.23
N ILE A 69 1.95 -12.04 19.56
CA ILE A 69 1.36 -11.67 18.28
C ILE A 69 1.83 -12.66 17.21
N ARG A 70 0.87 -13.18 16.42
CA ARG A 70 1.17 -14.09 15.31
C ARG A 70 1.36 -13.32 14.02
N PHE A 71 2.54 -13.47 13.43
CA PHE A 71 2.88 -12.80 12.19
C PHE A 71 2.80 -13.73 10.98
N ASN A 72 2.31 -13.18 9.88
CA ASN A 72 2.37 -13.75 8.55
C ASN A 72 3.73 -13.42 7.92
N THR A 73 4.34 -14.41 7.28
CA THR A 73 5.61 -14.24 6.56
C THR A 73 5.41 -13.55 5.23
N ILE A 74 6.36 -12.73 4.82
CA ILE A 74 6.43 -12.17 3.48
C ILE A 74 7.57 -12.89 2.75
N GLU A 75 7.28 -13.46 1.58
CA GLU A 75 8.28 -14.20 0.81
C GLU A 75 9.44 -13.27 0.40
N GLY A 76 10.67 -13.72 0.62
CA GLY A 76 11.88 -12.97 0.26
C GLY A 76 12.13 -11.70 1.07
N SER A 77 11.45 -11.50 2.20
CA SER A 77 11.60 -10.31 3.04
C SER A 77 11.88 -10.69 4.51
N PRO A 78 12.74 -9.94 5.23
CA PRO A 78 12.87 -10.08 6.68
C PRO A 78 11.62 -9.59 7.43
N TYR A 79 10.75 -8.83 6.76
CA TYR A 79 9.52 -8.33 7.36
C TYR A 79 8.45 -9.42 7.45
N ARG A 80 7.71 -9.37 8.55
CA ARG A 80 6.51 -10.16 8.79
C ARG A 80 5.39 -9.22 9.23
N TRP A 81 4.14 -9.59 9.00
CA TRP A 81 3.01 -8.68 9.26
C TRP A 81 1.88 -9.32 10.07
N ALA A 82 1.21 -8.51 10.88
CA ALA A 82 0.01 -8.91 11.62
C ALA A 82 -1.03 -7.79 11.60
N GLU A 83 -2.31 -8.15 11.65
CA GLU A 83 -3.37 -7.20 11.99
C GLU A 83 -3.43 -7.09 13.52
N VAL A 84 -3.33 -5.86 14.04
CA VAL A 84 -3.37 -5.55 15.46
C VAL A 84 -4.49 -4.55 15.76
N SER A 85 -5.02 -4.56 16.98
CA SER A 85 -6.08 -3.65 17.42
C SER A 85 -5.62 -2.93 18.68
N ASP A 86 -5.88 -1.62 18.75
CA ASP A 86 -5.49 -0.76 19.89
C ASP A 86 -4.00 -0.87 20.25
N PHE A 87 -3.15 -1.01 19.24
CA PHE A 87 -1.71 -1.18 19.41
C PHE A 87 -1.01 0.17 19.43
N ASP A 88 -0.23 0.43 20.48
CA ASP A 88 0.48 1.69 20.65
C ASP A 88 1.98 1.45 20.76
N LEU A 89 2.71 1.85 19.71
CA LEU A 89 4.16 1.76 19.67
C LEU A 89 4.86 2.61 20.74
N SER A 90 4.19 3.65 21.26
CA SER A 90 4.75 4.53 22.29
C SER A 90 4.85 3.88 23.67
N THR A 91 4.13 2.77 23.89
CA THR A 91 4.16 2.03 25.16
C THR A 91 5.43 1.22 25.35
N PHE A 92 6.20 1.01 24.29
CA PHE A 92 7.47 0.30 24.35
C PHE A 92 8.56 1.28 24.76
N THR A 93 9.20 0.98 25.89
CA THR A 93 10.39 1.70 26.30
C THR A 93 11.57 1.23 25.43
N PRO A 94 12.38 2.15 24.86
CA PRO A 94 13.64 1.76 24.26
C PRO A 94 14.48 0.98 25.28
N GLU A 95 15.32 0.03 24.82
CA GLU A 95 16.23 -0.68 25.72
C GLU A 95 17.01 0.27 26.64
N ASP A 96 17.26 -0.19 27.87
CA ASP A 96 17.96 0.55 28.92
C ASP A 96 19.22 1.22 28.36
N ASN A 97 19.28 2.54 28.56
CA ASN A 97 20.25 3.53 28.07
C ASN A 97 19.95 4.22 26.74
N ARG A 98 18.95 3.81 25.95
CA ARG A 98 18.56 4.55 24.74
C ARG A 98 17.46 5.57 25.02
N THR A 99 17.62 6.78 24.47
CA THR A 99 16.56 7.80 24.42
C THR A 99 16.34 8.17 22.97
N GLN A 100 15.12 7.97 22.48
CA GLN A 100 14.75 8.18 21.09
C GLN A 100 13.67 9.26 21.03
N GLN A 101 13.75 10.15 20.04
CA GLN A 101 12.59 10.97 19.71
C GLN A 101 11.49 10.07 19.12
N PRO A 102 10.20 10.33 19.42
CA PRO A 102 9.11 9.68 18.72
C PRO A 102 9.25 9.91 17.22
N PHE A 103 9.01 8.87 16.42
CA PHE A 103 8.88 9.05 14.98
C PHE A 103 7.63 9.90 14.68
N SER A 104 7.68 10.66 13.59
CA SER A 104 6.56 11.53 13.23
C SER A 104 5.45 10.70 12.59
N VAL A 105 4.22 10.86 13.08
CA VAL A 105 3.07 10.27 12.40
C VAL A 105 2.87 11.00 11.07
N GLN A 106 3.06 10.30 9.96
CA GLN A 106 2.81 10.87 8.64
C GLN A 106 1.52 10.34 8.05
N GLU A 107 0.55 11.24 7.84
CA GLU A 107 -0.70 10.96 7.14
C GLU A 107 -0.55 11.27 5.65
N THR A 108 -0.85 10.30 4.79
CA THR A 108 -0.79 10.44 3.34
C THR A 108 -2.13 10.00 2.72
N PRO A 109 -2.80 10.87 1.95
CA PRO A 109 -3.96 10.44 1.18
C PRO A 109 -3.48 9.52 0.05
N ILE A 110 -4.07 8.33 -0.04
CA ILE A 110 -3.81 7.41 -1.15
C ILE A 110 -5.01 7.29 -2.07
N SER A 111 -4.69 7.30 -3.36
CA SER A 111 -5.66 7.27 -4.43
C SER A 111 -5.97 5.83 -4.89
N SER A 112 -6.72 5.74 -5.98
CA SER A 112 -7.14 4.45 -6.52
C SER A 112 -6.00 3.79 -7.29
N TRP A 113 -5.63 2.56 -6.91
CA TRP A 113 -4.68 1.78 -7.70
C TRP A 113 -5.24 1.42 -9.09
N PRO A 114 -4.40 1.37 -10.15
CA PRO A 114 -2.92 1.29 -10.11
C PRO A 114 -2.18 2.64 -10.05
N ILE A 115 -2.83 3.74 -9.67
CA ILE A 115 -2.16 5.04 -9.57
C ILE A 115 -1.50 5.17 -8.18
N GLU A 116 -0.23 5.57 -8.23
CA GLU A 116 0.62 6.13 -7.16
C GLU A 116 1.75 5.22 -6.62
N ALA A 117 2.97 5.68 -6.87
CA ALA A 117 4.16 5.32 -6.12
C ALA A 117 4.33 6.36 -5.01
N ALA A 118 4.35 5.93 -3.75
CA ALA A 118 4.58 6.80 -2.61
C ALA A 118 6.00 6.58 -2.09
N SER A 119 6.66 7.67 -1.70
CA SER A 119 7.86 7.62 -0.89
C SER A 119 7.60 8.27 0.47
N TYR A 120 8.01 7.58 1.52
CA TYR A 120 7.99 8.05 2.88
C TYR A 120 9.38 7.87 3.45
N ALA A 121 9.91 8.91 4.10
CA ALA A 121 11.17 8.84 4.80
C ALA A 121 11.01 9.51 6.16
N ASP A 122 11.48 8.85 7.19
CA ASP A 122 11.50 9.40 8.55
C ASP A 122 12.89 9.21 9.16
N SER A 123 13.31 10.18 9.96
CA SER A 123 14.64 10.21 10.55
C SER A 123 14.57 10.74 11.97
N ARG A 124 15.34 10.14 12.88
CA ARG A 124 15.42 10.59 14.26
C ARG A 124 16.83 10.46 14.83
N PHE A 125 17.10 11.25 15.85
CA PHE A 125 18.29 11.07 16.67
C PHE A 125 18.06 10.07 17.78
N VAL A 126 19.10 9.29 18.08
CA VAL A 126 19.10 8.30 19.15
C VAL A 126 20.29 8.57 20.04
N ASN A 127 20.00 8.87 21.30
CA ASN A 127 21.02 8.94 22.34
C ASN A 127 21.15 7.56 22.98
N ALA A 128 22.37 7.12 23.24
CA ALA A 128 22.65 5.92 24.01
C ALA A 128 23.73 6.22 25.07
N ARG A 129 23.96 5.28 25.99
CA ARG A 129 25.17 5.27 26.82
C ARG A 129 25.92 3.97 26.60
N ALA A 130 27.23 4.07 26.42
CA ALA A 130 28.11 2.92 26.43
C ALA A 130 28.16 2.30 27.84
N GLU A 131 28.66 1.06 27.95
CA GLU A 131 28.84 0.38 29.25
C GLU A 131 29.73 1.18 30.22
N ASP A 132 30.69 1.96 29.71
CA ASP A 132 31.54 2.84 30.50
C ASP A 132 30.87 4.18 30.90
N GLY A 133 29.58 4.35 30.58
CA GLY A 133 28.77 5.52 30.91
C GLY A 133 28.92 6.70 29.94
N ARG A 134 29.77 6.59 28.92
CA ARG A 134 29.97 7.65 27.91
C ARG A 134 28.70 7.87 27.08
N PRO A 135 28.30 9.14 26.82
CA PRO A 135 27.18 9.43 25.93
C PRO A 135 27.54 9.08 24.49
N MET A 136 26.57 8.49 23.80
CA MET A 136 26.66 8.14 22.39
C MET A 136 25.50 8.75 21.63
N LEU A 137 25.76 9.24 20.42
CA LEU A 137 24.75 9.79 19.54
C LEU A 137 24.78 9.04 18.21
N GLY A 138 23.61 8.65 17.74
CA GLY A 138 23.41 8.07 16.42
C GLY A 138 22.16 8.64 15.76
N SER A 139 21.94 8.26 14.51
CA SER A 139 20.76 8.61 13.72
C SER A 139 20.12 7.34 13.18
N GLU A 140 18.80 7.25 13.27
CA GLU A 140 18.02 6.22 12.61
C GLU A 140 17.25 6.85 11.45
N VAL A 141 17.22 6.17 10.30
CA VAL A 141 16.50 6.64 9.11
C VAL A 141 15.77 5.49 8.48
N SER A 142 14.44 5.58 8.37
CA SER A 142 13.60 4.62 7.66
C SER A 142 13.10 5.24 6.36
N GLN A 143 13.30 4.55 5.26
CA GLN A 143 12.81 4.92 3.94
C GLN A 143 11.91 3.83 3.40
N PHE A 144 10.80 4.25 2.81
CA PHE A 144 9.77 3.42 2.23
C PHE A 144 9.52 3.94 0.83
N THR A 145 9.64 3.07 -0.16
CA THR A 145 9.41 3.44 -1.56
C THR A 145 8.64 2.33 -2.23
N GLY A 146 7.62 2.67 -3.00
CA GLY A 146 6.92 1.67 -3.79
C GLY A 146 5.46 2.03 -3.96
N PHE A 147 4.62 1.02 -4.03
CA PHE A 147 3.22 1.14 -4.38
C PHE A 147 2.32 1.19 -3.14
N MET A 148 1.40 2.15 -3.13
CA MET A 148 0.29 2.21 -2.17
C MET A 148 -1.00 2.56 -2.90
N GLY A 149 -2.08 1.83 -2.65
CA GLY A 149 -3.35 2.23 -3.22
C GLY A 149 -4.53 1.43 -2.73
N THR A 150 -5.72 1.93 -3.09
CA THR A 150 -6.98 1.28 -2.71
C THR A 150 -7.89 1.03 -3.91
N ARG A 151 -8.66 -0.06 -3.91
CA ARG A 151 -9.81 -0.23 -4.82
C ARG A 151 -11.02 -0.68 -4.04
N LYS A 152 -12.21 -0.34 -4.51
CA LYS A 152 -13.40 -1.09 -4.16
C LYS A 152 -13.46 -2.32 -5.06
N ALA A 153 -13.52 -3.51 -4.47
CA ALA A 153 -13.76 -4.79 -5.13
C ALA A 153 -15.11 -5.32 -4.64
N GLY A 154 -16.15 -5.18 -5.47
CA GLY A 154 -17.53 -5.37 -5.04
C GLY A 154 -17.94 -4.32 -4.00
N LEU A 155 -18.32 -4.77 -2.80
CA LEU A 155 -18.73 -3.89 -1.69
C LEU A 155 -17.57 -3.53 -0.74
N ASN A 156 -16.41 -4.16 -0.89
CA ASN A 156 -15.31 -4.03 0.07
C ASN A 156 -14.23 -3.08 -0.47
N LEU A 157 -13.76 -2.17 0.38
CA LEU A 157 -12.53 -1.44 0.12
C LEU A 157 -11.35 -2.38 0.37
N GLN A 158 -10.46 -2.47 -0.60
CA GLN A 158 -9.20 -3.21 -0.54
C GLN A 158 -8.04 -2.23 -0.48
N LEU A 159 -7.02 -2.61 0.28
CA LEU A 159 -5.74 -1.94 0.41
C LEU A 159 -4.66 -2.81 -0.20
N ARG A 160 -3.74 -2.18 -0.94
CA ARG A 160 -2.47 -2.78 -1.33
C ARG A 160 -1.32 -1.90 -0.88
N LEU A 161 -0.38 -2.51 -0.19
CA LEU A 161 0.92 -1.96 0.18
C LEU A 161 1.98 -2.88 -0.42
N GLU A 162 2.88 -2.32 -1.22
CA GLU A 162 4.04 -3.02 -1.76
C GLU A 162 5.20 -2.04 -1.73
N LEU A 163 5.91 -2.04 -0.61
CA LEU A 163 6.92 -1.05 -0.28
C LEU A 163 8.26 -1.74 -0.08
N ASP A 164 9.28 -1.26 -0.78
CA ASP A 164 10.67 -1.49 -0.42
C ASP A 164 11.00 -0.63 0.80
N VAL A 165 11.63 -1.24 1.80
CA VAL A 165 11.99 -0.60 3.06
C VAL A 165 13.50 -0.70 3.25
N SER A 166 14.11 0.43 3.56
CA SER A 166 15.51 0.51 3.99
C SER A 166 15.55 1.25 5.32
N HIS A 167 16.05 0.60 6.37
CA HIS A 167 16.20 1.21 7.69
C HIS A 167 17.65 1.18 8.12
N HIS A 168 18.22 2.38 8.27
CA HIS A 168 19.55 2.62 8.77
C HIS A 168 19.48 2.83 10.28
N TYR A 169 20.32 2.13 11.04
CA TYR A 169 20.37 2.22 12.48
C TYR A 169 21.81 2.15 13.01
N PRO A 170 22.11 2.82 14.13
CA PRO A 170 23.43 2.79 14.74
C PRO A 170 23.66 1.48 15.49
N ASP A 171 24.81 0.84 15.25
CA ASP A 171 25.34 -0.23 16.09
C ASP A 171 26.09 0.38 17.28
N PHE A 172 25.39 0.48 18.40
CA PHE A 172 25.97 0.98 19.65
C PHE A 172 26.87 -0.06 20.35
N SER A 173 26.71 -1.35 20.07
CA SER A 173 27.42 -2.43 20.77
C SER A 173 28.90 -2.49 20.39
N ASN A 174 29.26 -2.10 19.16
CA ASN A 174 30.63 -2.18 18.63
C ASN A 174 31.32 -0.83 18.45
N ALA A 175 30.77 0.25 18.99
CA ALA A 175 31.28 1.60 18.72
C ALA A 175 32.57 1.92 19.48
N ALA A 176 33.62 2.30 18.74
CA ALA A 176 34.90 2.74 19.32
C ALA A 176 34.75 4.02 20.18
N LYS A 177 35.72 4.24 21.07
CA LYS A 177 35.70 5.33 22.06
C LYS A 177 35.68 6.75 21.47
N ASP A 178 36.13 6.92 20.23
CA ASP A 178 36.32 8.24 19.61
C ASP A 178 35.51 8.44 18.31
N TYR A 179 34.65 7.49 17.94
CA TYR A 179 33.93 7.51 16.66
C TYR A 179 32.42 7.40 16.83
N LEU A 180 31.69 7.94 15.86
CA LEU A 180 30.26 7.70 15.69
C LEU A 180 30.01 6.18 15.53
N PRO A 181 28.89 5.65 16.06
CA PRO A 181 28.54 4.25 15.87
C PRO A 181 28.46 3.91 14.38
N GLN A 182 28.93 2.72 14.01
CA GLN A 182 28.80 2.24 12.64
C GLN A 182 27.31 2.11 12.29
N LEU A 183 26.91 2.60 11.12
CA LEU A 183 25.56 2.41 10.64
C LEU A 183 25.43 1.01 10.04
N GLN A 184 24.39 0.31 10.46
CA GLN A 184 23.92 -0.92 9.86
C GLN A 184 22.61 -0.62 9.12
N THR A 185 22.28 -1.45 8.14
CA THR A 185 21.06 -1.32 7.35
C THR A 185 20.32 -2.64 7.33
N VAL A 186 19.00 -2.58 7.57
CA VAL A 186 18.08 -3.66 7.21
C VAL A 186 17.31 -3.24 5.97
N GLU A 187 17.24 -4.13 4.99
CA GLU A 187 16.47 -3.92 3.77
C GLU A 187 15.47 -5.05 3.59
N GLY A 188 14.30 -4.72 3.07
CA GLY A 188 13.25 -5.71 2.87
C GLY A 188 12.03 -5.16 2.15
N LYS A 189 11.02 -6.01 2.03
CA LYS A 189 9.72 -5.65 1.43
C LYS A 189 8.60 -5.75 2.46
N ILE A 190 7.80 -4.70 2.56
CA ILE A 190 6.48 -4.72 3.19
C ILE A 190 5.47 -5.03 2.08
N PHE A 191 4.68 -6.08 2.30
CA PHE A 191 3.64 -6.48 1.37
C PHE A 191 2.35 -6.78 2.13
N TYR A 192 1.26 -6.19 1.66
CA TYR A 192 -0.10 -6.49 2.08
C TYR A 192 -1.04 -6.26 0.91
N GLU A 193 -1.88 -7.25 0.59
CA GLU A 193 -3.02 -7.06 -0.31
C GLU A 193 -4.25 -7.72 0.33
N GLY A 194 -5.28 -6.94 0.57
CA GLY A 194 -6.46 -7.46 1.26
C GLY A 194 -7.55 -6.42 1.46
N ARG A 195 -8.55 -6.78 2.26
CA ARG A 195 -9.53 -5.81 2.79
C ARG A 195 -8.79 -4.71 3.56
N VAL A 196 -9.36 -3.52 3.67
CA VAL A 196 -8.82 -2.56 4.65
C VAL A 196 -8.94 -3.19 6.06
N PRO A 197 -7.84 -3.21 6.86
CA PRO A 197 -7.86 -3.77 8.22
C PRO A 197 -8.85 -3.01 9.10
N ALA A 198 -9.44 -3.70 10.09
CA ALA A 198 -10.31 -3.04 11.06
C ALA A 198 -9.51 -2.23 12.09
N GLY A 199 -8.35 -2.77 12.46
CA GLY A 199 -7.31 -2.08 13.24
C GLY A 199 -6.16 -1.60 12.34
N ASP A 200 -4.94 -1.90 12.76
CA ASP A 200 -3.72 -1.48 12.10
C ASP A 200 -2.92 -2.69 11.60
N LEU A 201 -2.04 -2.46 10.62
CA LEU A 201 -1.08 -3.46 10.16
C LEU A 201 0.27 -3.18 10.81
N LEU A 202 0.75 -4.14 11.59
CA LEU A 202 2.06 -4.09 12.21
C LEU A 202 3.03 -4.95 11.40
N PHE A 203 4.07 -4.32 10.87
CA PHE A 203 5.18 -4.98 10.20
C PHE A 203 6.41 -4.96 11.10
N ILE A 204 7.11 -6.08 11.21
CA ILE A 204 8.34 -6.18 12.00
C ILE A 204 9.45 -6.90 11.25
N ALA A 205 10.68 -6.42 11.40
CA ALA A 205 11.90 -7.08 10.93
C ALA A 205 12.96 -7.08 12.04
N PRO A 206 13.68 -8.20 12.28
CA PRO A 206 14.80 -8.21 13.22
C PRO A 206 15.95 -7.37 12.67
N ILE A 207 16.55 -6.51 13.51
CA ILE A 207 17.65 -5.61 13.13
C ILE A 207 18.86 -5.71 14.05
N GLY A 208 18.91 -6.70 14.94
CA GLY A 208 19.99 -6.84 15.89
C GLY A 208 19.69 -7.94 16.90
N ASN A 209 20.60 -8.17 17.83
CA ASN A 209 20.54 -9.34 18.71
C ASN A 209 19.30 -9.38 19.62
N ASP A 210 18.61 -8.26 19.85
CA ASP A 210 17.40 -8.22 20.70
C ASP A 210 16.42 -7.10 20.28
N VAL A 211 16.41 -6.70 19.01
CA VAL A 211 15.65 -5.53 18.56
C VAL A 211 14.92 -5.78 17.24
N TYR A 212 13.65 -5.36 17.20
CA TYR A 212 12.85 -5.26 15.98
C TYR A 212 12.77 -3.82 15.48
N HIS A 213 12.87 -3.65 14.17
CA HIS A 213 12.30 -2.49 13.49
C HIS A 213 10.81 -2.76 13.26
N ALA A 214 9.96 -1.89 13.80
CA ALA A 214 8.52 -1.99 13.72
C ALA A 214 7.93 -0.84 12.91
N VAL A 215 6.95 -1.15 12.07
CA VAL A 215 6.23 -0.19 11.24
C VAL A 215 4.75 -0.47 11.41
N LEU A 216 4.03 0.47 12.02
CA LEU A 216 2.59 0.43 12.19
C LEU A 216 1.94 1.27 11.09
N VAL A 217 1.04 0.65 10.35
CA VAL A 217 0.32 1.26 9.22
C VAL A 217 -1.17 1.23 9.52
N SER A 218 -1.77 2.41 9.71
CA SER A 218 -3.22 2.55 9.83
C SER A 218 -3.79 3.03 8.52
N ALA A 219 -4.87 2.42 8.05
CA ALA A 219 -5.56 2.85 6.84
C ALA A 219 -7.02 3.17 7.16
N ARG A 220 -7.44 4.41 6.93
CA ARG A 220 -8.80 4.88 7.19
C ARG A 220 -9.48 5.27 5.87
N PRO A 221 -10.63 4.66 5.51
CA PRO A 221 -11.38 5.06 4.32
C PRO A 221 -11.76 6.55 4.39
N VAL A 222 -11.64 7.26 3.27
CA VAL A 222 -12.20 8.62 3.15
C VAL A 222 -13.59 8.50 2.57
N ASP A 223 -14.60 8.86 3.35
CA ASP A 223 -15.94 9.05 2.81
C ASP A 223 -15.95 10.32 1.96
N LYS A 224 -16.36 10.20 0.69
CA LYS A 224 -16.50 11.32 -0.24
C LYS A 224 -17.45 12.44 0.25
N GLN A 225 -18.13 12.27 1.39
CA GLN A 225 -18.97 13.29 2.02
C GLN A 225 -18.21 14.19 3.00
N SER A 226 -17.00 13.83 3.41
CA SER A 226 -16.16 14.67 4.27
C SER A 226 -15.41 15.68 3.40
N GLY A 227 -16.12 16.71 2.97
CA GLY A 227 -15.51 17.91 2.41
C GLY A 227 -14.42 18.42 3.35
N THR A 228 -13.30 18.81 2.75
CA THR A 228 -12.17 19.54 3.34
C THR A 228 -12.61 20.43 4.50
N THR A 229 -12.45 19.93 5.72
CA THR A 229 -12.31 20.77 6.90
C THR A 229 -10.82 20.90 7.11
N THR A 230 -10.24 21.92 6.47
CA THR A 230 -8.98 22.52 6.91
C THR A 230 -9.07 22.73 8.42
N LYS A 231 -8.38 21.89 9.20
CA LYS A 231 -8.03 22.24 10.57
C LYS A 231 -7.12 23.47 10.48
N PRO A 232 -7.38 24.56 11.22
CA PRO A 232 -6.38 25.59 11.39
C PRO A 232 -5.20 24.96 12.16
N ASN A 233 -3.98 25.17 11.67
CA ASN A 233 -2.79 24.85 12.44
C ASN A 233 -2.79 25.63 13.76
N PRO A 234 -2.34 25.01 14.87
CA PRO A 234 -1.92 25.76 16.06
C PRO A 234 -0.67 26.61 15.78
#